data_AF-A0A834M9C8-F1
#
_entry.id   AF-A0A834M9C8-F1
#
_cell.length_a   1.000
_cell.length_b   1.000
_cell.length_c   1.000
_cell.angle_alpha   90.00
_cell.angle_beta   90.00
_cell.angle_gamma   90.00
#
_symmetry.space_group_name_H-M   'P 1'
#
loop_
_entity.id
_entity.type
_entity.pdbx_description
1 polymer ?
#
loop_
_entity_poly.entity_id
_entity_poly.type
_entity_poly.pdbx_seq_one_letter_code
_entity_poly.pdbx_strand_id
1 'polypeptide(L)' 'TFGTGINAIQLPDKSLKLTNKQVAVVSGWGLTSNEGNLSDDLRAVNVPIYTTKSCQKTVYGTSITARMICAGANGIDSCV' A
#
# COMPACT_ATOMS: atom_id res chain seq x y z
N THR A 1 -18.36 -14.03 -13.52
CA THR A 1 -18.97 -14.73 -12.37
C THR A 1 -17.89 -15.00 -11.35
N PHE A 2 -18.18 -14.99 -10.05
CA PHE A 2 -17.19 -15.43 -9.06
C PHE A 2 -16.83 -16.91 -9.26
N GLY A 3 -15.59 -17.28 -8.96
CA GLY A 3 -15.05 -18.60 -9.22
C GLY A 3 -13.55 -18.71 -8.90
N THR A 4 -12.90 -19.76 -9.36
CA THR A 4 -11.45 -19.95 -9.17
C THR A 4 -10.69 -18.76 -9.76
N GLY A 5 -9.95 -18.05 -8.91
CA GLY A 5 -9.19 -16.84 -9.29
C GLY A 5 -9.99 -15.53 -9.32
N ILE A 6 -11.30 -15.55 -9.06
CA ILE A 6 -12.15 -14.35 -9.07
C ILE A 6 -13.03 -14.35 -7.81
N ASN A 7 -12.66 -13.53 -6.82
CA ASN A 7 -13.39 -13.37 -5.57
C ASN A 7 -13.42 -11.89 -5.14
N ALA A 8 -14.41 -11.53 -4.31
CA ALA A 8 -14.51 -10.20 -3.72
C ALA A 8 -13.62 -10.09 -2.47
N ILE A 9 -13.07 -8.88 -2.25
CA ILE A 9 -12.39 -8.53 -1.01
C ILE A 9 -13.39 -7.98 0.02
N GLN A 10 -13.16 -8.26 1.29
CA GLN A 10 -13.97 -7.72 2.38
C GLN A 10 -13.58 -6.27 2.68
N LEU A 11 -14.59 -5.45 2.98
CA LEU A 11 -14.36 -4.09 3.47
C LEU A 11 -13.98 -4.12 4.95
N PRO A 12 -13.11 -3.20 5.41
CA PRO A 12 -12.77 -3.08 6.81
C PRO A 12 -13.94 -2.52 7.62
N ASP A 13 -13.97 -2.86 8.91
CA ASP A 13 -14.88 -2.21 9.85
C ASP A 13 -14.50 -0.73 10.05
N LYS A 14 -15.50 0.13 10.26
CA LYS A 14 -15.29 1.57 10.49
C LYS A 14 -14.39 1.85 11.71
N SER A 15 -14.36 0.94 12.68
CA SER A 15 -13.55 1.03 13.90
C SER A 15 -12.13 0.48 13.75
N LEU A 16 -11.75 -0.03 12.57
CA LEU A 16 -10.41 -0.56 12.33
C LEU A 16 -9.34 0.50 12.66
N LYS A 17 -8.44 0.13 13.58
CA LYS A 17 -7.28 0.94 13.94
C LYS A 17 -6.03 0.30 13.35
N LEU A 18 -5.38 1.02 12.45
CA LEU A 18 -4.08 0.62 11.91
C LEU A 18 -2.98 0.92 12.91
N THR A 19 -2.05 -0.02 13.08
CA THR A 19 -0.89 0.15 13.96
C THR A 19 0.37 0.40 13.13
N ASN A 20 1.34 1.10 13.73
CA ASN A 20 2.63 1.32 13.09
C ASN A 20 3.33 -0.02 12.85
N LYS A 21 3.91 -0.17 11.65
CA LYS A 21 4.56 -1.37 11.14
C LYS A 21 3.64 -2.60 10.99
N GLN A 22 2.32 -2.41 11.00
CA GLN A 22 1.39 -3.45 10.56
C GLN A 22 1.70 -3.80 9.10
N VAL A 23 1.85 -5.08 8.78
CA VAL A 23 2.16 -5.52 7.42
C VAL A 23 0.89 -5.57 6.58
N ALA A 24 0.98 -5.04 5.36
CA ALA A 24 -0.04 -5.17 4.32
C ALA A 24 0.59 -5.61 3.01
N VAL A 25 -0.25 -6.12 2.11
CA VAL A 25 0.16 -6.51 0.75
C VAL A 25 -0.33 -5.45 -0.23
N VAL A 26 0.58 -4.98 -1.07
CA VAL A 26 0.24 -4.18 -2.26
C VAL A 26 0.52 -5.03 -3.48
N SER A 27 -0.40 -5.03 -4.45
CA SER A 27 -0.26 -5.81 -5.68
C SER A 27 -0.67 -4.99 -6.90
N GLY A 28 0.00 -5.21 -8.03
CA GLY A 28 -0.33 -4.57 -9.30
C GLY A 28 0.64 -4.92 -10.43
N TRP A 29 0.40 -4.32 -11.59
CA TRP A 29 1.19 -4.44 -12.82
C TRP A 29 2.00 -3.16 -13.12
N GLY A 30 2.24 -2.34 -12.10
CA GLY A 30 2.93 -1.05 -12.23
C GLY A 30 4.39 -1.16 -12.68
N LEU A 31 5.04 -0.01 -12.83
CA LEU A 31 6.46 0.06 -13.15
C LEU A 31 7.30 -0.52 -12.00
N THR A 32 8.33 -1.27 -12.35
CA THR A 32 9.29 -1.84 -11.37
C THR A 32 10.53 -0.96 -11.17
N SER A 33 10.61 0.17 -11.87
CA SER A 33 11.68 1.18 -11.81
C SER A 33 11.20 2.49 -12.43
N ASN A 34 11.77 3.63 -12.02
CA ASN A 34 11.31 4.98 -12.37
C ASN A 34 11.18 5.29 -13.88
N GLU A 35 11.86 4.50 -14.73
CA GLU A 35 11.79 4.61 -16.20
C GLU A 35 11.61 3.22 -16.85
N GLY A 36 11.00 2.28 -16.12
CA GLY A 36 10.78 0.91 -16.58
C GLY A 36 9.57 0.75 -17.49
N ASN A 37 9.28 -0.51 -17.82
CA ASN A 37 8.03 -0.90 -18.46
C ASN A 37 7.03 -1.38 -17.40
N LEU A 38 5.74 -1.40 -17.77
CA LEU A 38 4.72 -2.09 -16.99
C LEU A 38 5.07 -3.58 -16.90
N SER A 39 4.69 -4.21 -15.78
CA SER A 39 4.91 -5.63 -15.59
C SER A 39 3.84 -6.43 -16.35
N ASP A 40 4.25 -7.43 -17.12
CA ASP A 40 3.31 -8.38 -17.75
C ASP A 40 2.65 -9.30 -16.70
N ASP A 41 3.40 -9.61 -15.63
CA ASP A 41 2.94 -10.44 -14.52
C ASP A 41 2.44 -9.58 -13.35
N LEU A 42 1.43 -10.09 -12.62
CA LEU A 42 0.99 -9.48 -11.36
C LEU A 42 2.11 -9.58 -10.33
N ARG A 43 2.53 -8.44 -9.79
CA ARG A 43 3.50 -8.39 -8.68
C ARG A 43 2.79 -8.10 -7.37
N ALA A 44 3.34 -8.61 -6.29
CA ALA A 44 2.87 -8.34 -4.94
C ALA A 44 4.06 -8.19 -3.99
N VAL A 45 3.93 -7.30 -3.01
CA VAL A 45 4.98 -7.04 -2.02
C VAL A 45 4.39 -6.72 -0.66
N ASN A 46 5.09 -7.13 0.39
CA ASN A 46 4.73 -6.81 1.78
C ASN A 46 5.31 -5.44 2.16
N VAL A 47 4.45 -4.52 2.59
CA VAL A 47 4.82 -3.17 3.03
C VAL A 47 4.41 -2.94 4.49
N PRO A 48 5.23 -2.24 5.30
CA PRO A 48 4.82 -1.80 6.62
C PRO A 48 3.93 -0.55 6.50
N ILE A 49 2.79 -0.55 7.18
CA ILE A 49 1.89 0.60 7.33
C ILE A 49 2.42 1.55 8.41
N TYR A 50 2.21 2.85 8.23
CA TYR A 50 2.42 3.87 9.25
C TYR A 50 1.12 4.62 9.52
N THR A 51 0.89 4.91 10.80
CA THR A 51 -0.17 5.81 11.24
C THR A 51 0.00 7.19 10.59
N THR A 52 -1.10 7.88 10.31
CA THR A 52 -1.09 9.25 9.77
C THR A 52 -0.17 10.16 10.58
N LYS A 53 -0.23 10.08 11.91
CA LYS A 53 0.63 10.84 12.83
C LYS A 53 2.12 10.53 12.63
N SER A 54 2.48 9.27 12.37
CA SER A 54 3.86 8.90 12.07
C SER A 54 4.32 9.45 10.72
N CYS A 55 3.49 9.40 9.68
CA CYS A 55 3.85 9.97 8.38
C CYS A 55 3.98 11.48 8.39
N GLN A 56 3.11 12.17 9.13
CA GLN A 56 3.18 13.63 9.26
C GLN A 56 4.45 14.10 9.99
N LYS A 57 5.11 13.22 10.75
CA LYS A 57 6.41 13.50 11.39
C LYS A 57 7.61 13.29 10.46
N THR A 58 7.42 12.72 9.27
CA THR A 58 8.49 12.55 8.28
C THR A 58 8.44 13.67 7.24
N VAL A 59 9.02 13.44 6.06
CA VAL A 59 9.12 14.41 4.96
C VAL A 59 7.76 14.88 4.42
N TYR A 60 6.67 14.16 4.70
CA TYR A 60 5.35 14.48 4.12
C TYR A 60 4.57 15.55 4.87
N GLY A 61 4.90 15.84 6.13
CA GLY A 61 4.30 16.95 6.89
C GLY A 61 2.76 16.99 6.82
N THR A 62 2.21 18.16 6.53
CA THR A 62 0.75 18.39 6.44
C THR A 62 0.11 17.91 5.15
N SER A 63 0.88 17.40 4.18
CA SER A 63 0.35 16.87 2.92
C SER A 63 -0.45 15.57 3.12
N ILE A 64 -0.21 14.85 4.22
CA ILE A 64 -0.98 13.64 4.56
C ILE A 64 -2.25 14.03 5.33
N THR A 65 -3.40 13.69 4.75
CA THR A 65 -4.73 13.96 5.34
C THR A 65 -5.26 12.75 6.12
N ALA A 66 -6.33 12.95 6.89
CA ALA A 66 -7.00 11.89 7.65
C ALA A 66 -7.67 10.81 6.78
N ARG A 67 -7.76 11.02 5.45
CA ARG A 67 -8.32 10.07 4.48
C ARG A 67 -7.25 9.21 3.80
N MET A 68 -6.00 9.32 4.22
CA MET A 68 -4.84 8.66 3.61
C MET A 68 -4.16 7.71 4.61
N ILE A 69 -3.54 6.67 4.07
CA ILE A 69 -2.71 5.70 4.79
C ILE A 69 -1.35 5.68 4.09
N CYS A 70 -0.26 5.64 4.85
CA CYS A 70 1.07 5.48 4.27
C CYS A 70 1.57 4.06 4.51
N ALA A 71 2.22 3.50 3.52
CA ALA A 71 2.89 2.23 3.62
C ALA A 71 4.11 2.23 2.72
N GLY A 72 5.18 1.53 3.12
CA GLY A 72 6.40 1.41 2.33
C GLY A 72 7.66 1.38 3.17
N ALA A 73 8.76 0.98 2.56
CA ALA A 73 10.09 1.03 3.14
C ALA A 73 11.12 1.31 2.05
N ASN A 74 12.37 1.57 2.42
CA ASN A 74 13.42 1.77 1.42
C ASN A 74 13.53 0.56 0.50
N GLY A 75 13.36 0.79 -0.82
CA GLY A 75 13.36 -0.26 -1.84
C GLY A 75 12.11 -1.13 -1.89
N ILE A 76 11.07 -0.81 -1.11
CA ILE A 76 9.80 -1.56 -1.04
C ILE A 76 8.63 -0.58 -1.08
N ASP A 77 8.04 -0.40 -2.26
CA ASP A 77 6.91 0.50 -2.50
C ASP A 77 6.03 -0.06 -3.64
N SER A 78 4.89 0.58 -3.88
CA SER A 78 3.95 0.36 -4.97
C SER A 78 4.56 0.57 -6.36
N CYS A 79 5.53 1.47 -6.48
CA CYS A 79 6.36 1.74 -7.65
C CYS A 79 7.76 2.09 -7.16
N VAL A 80 8.80 1.79 -7.93
CA VAL A 80 10.20 2.06 -7.55
C VAL A 80 10.84 3.04 -8.49
#